data_AF-A0A959CRW3-F1
#
_entry.id   AF-A0A959CRW3-F1
#
_cell.length_a   1.000
_cell.length_b   1.000
_cell.length_c   1.000
_cell.angle_alpha   90.00
_cell.angle_beta   90.00
_cell.angle_gamma   90.00
#
_symmetry.space_group_name_H-M   'P 1'
#
loop_
_entity.id
_entity.type
_entity.pdbx_description
1 polymer ?
#
loop_
_entity_poly.entity_id
_entity_poly.type
_entity_poly.pdbx_seq_one_letter_code
_entity_poly.pdbx_strand_id
1 'polypeptide(L)'
;MKVITELVINHTSDQHPWFLRARKAPPGSKERNYYVWSDTTEKYKEVRIIFQDFENSNWAWDPVAEAYYWHRFYAHQPDLNFDSPEVQKEIFRIIDFWVDMGVDGFRLDAIPYLFEREGTNCENLPETHAFLKKLRAHVDARKEDILLLAEANMWPEDSAAYFGEGDECNMNYHFPIMPRMFMSIKMEDRYPIIDIIDQTPDIPDNCQWGIFLRNHDELTLEMVTDEERDYMYRAYNKDALSRINLGIRHRLAPLLDNNRLKIELMNCLLFSLPGTPVLYYGDEIGMGDNVHLGDRDGVRTPMQWNLDRNAGFSKAHPHSLYLPLINDPEYHHATVNVEVQQNNP
;
A
#
# COMPACT_ATOMS: atom_id res chain seq x y z
N MET A 1 -14.70 14.19 -12.26
CA MET A 1 -13.61 13.38 -11.68
C MET A 1 -13.85 13.34 -10.19
N LYS A 2 -13.97 12.15 -9.61
CA LYS A 2 -14.01 11.97 -8.15
C LYS A 2 -12.58 11.98 -7.60
N VAL A 3 -12.41 12.36 -6.34
CA VAL A 3 -11.11 12.36 -5.67
C VAL A 3 -11.19 11.53 -4.40
N ILE A 4 -10.34 10.52 -4.33
CA ILE A 4 -10.10 9.74 -3.11
C ILE A 4 -8.75 10.14 -2.52
N THR A 5 -8.61 10.06 -1.21
CA THR A 5 -7.35 10.35 -0.52
C THR A 5 -6.92 9.19 0.36
N GLU A 6 -5.66 9.17 0.76
CA GLU A 6 -5.18 8.23 1.78
C GLU A 6 -5.80 8.52 3.13
N LEU A 7 -6.10 7.48 3.88
CA LEU A 7 -6.41 7.55 5.30
C LEU A 7 -5.57 6.51 6.05
N VAL A 8 -4.42 6.97 6.54
CA VAL A 8 -3.53 6.19 7.39
C VAL A 8 -4.09 6.16 8.80
N ILE A 9 -4.77 5.07 9.15
CA ILE A 9 -5.43 4.92 10.46
C ILE A 9 -4.66 4.03 11.42
N ASN A 10 -3.76 3.18 10.94
CA ASN A 10 -3.00 2.26 11.80
C ASN A 10 -2.01 2.98 12.71
N HIS A 11 -1.30 3.99 12.19
CA HIS A 11 -0.17 4.61 12.86
C HIS A 11 -0.08 6.10 12.54
N THR A 12 0.77 6.81 13.28
CA THR A 12 1.10 8.22 13.02
C THR A 12 2.62 8.39 13.02
N SER A 13 3.14 9.53 12.54
CA SER A 13 4.54 9.88 12.80
C SER A 13 4.82 10.03 14.31
N ASP A 14 6.02 9.67 14.76
CA ASP A 14 6.53 9.98 16.10
C ASP A 14 6.63 11.50 16.39
N GLN A 15 6.56 12.33 15.36
CA GLN A 15 6.45 13.79 15.46
C GLN A 15 5.01 14.27 15.64
N HIS A 16 4.02 13.38 15.52
CA HIS A 16 2.62 13.75 15.68
C HIS A 16 2.38 14.30 17.10
N PRO A 17 1.62 15.40 17.27
CA PRO A 17 1.36 15.96 18.59
C PRO A 17 0.74 14.98 19.58
N TRP A 18 0.09 13.91 19.11
CA TRP A 18 -0.41 12.83 19.97
C TRP A 18 0.76 12.04 20.58
N PHE A 19 1.71 11.56 19.79
CA PHE A 19 2.86 10.78 20.28
C PHE A 19 3.75 11.63 21.20
N LEU A 20 4.01 12.87 20.82
CA LEU A 20 4.80 13.80 21.62
C LEU A 20 4.19 14.06 23.01
N ARG A 21 2.85 14.01 23.13
CA ARG A 21 2.15 14.04 24.42
C ARG A 21 2.19 12.69 25.12
N ALA A 22 1.88 11.61 24.42
CA ALA A 22 1.82 10.25 24.95
C ALA A 22 3.13 9.84 25.63
N ARG A 23 4.28 10.09 24.98
CA ARG A 23 5.61 9.74 25.52
C ARG A 23 5.99 10.49 26.80
N LYS A 24 5.35 11.63 27.09
CA LYS A 24 5.54 12.42 28.32
C LYS A 24 4.46 12.16 29.37
N ALA A 25 3.39 11.47 28.99
CA ALA A 25 2.23 11.26 29.84
C ALA A 25 2.45 10.07 30.77
N PRO A 26 1.91 10.10 32.01
CA PRO A 26 1.99 8.98 32.94
C PRO A 26 1.38 7.70 32.37
N PRO A 27 1.91 6.51 32.69
CA PRO A 27 1.29 5.23 32.37
C PRO A 27 -0.20 5.18 32.77
N GLY A 28 -1.06 4.70 31.85
CA GLY A 28 -2.51 4.58 32.07
C GLY A 28 -3.32 5.88 31.88
N SER A 29 -2.68 7.02 31.61
CA SER A 29 -3.38 8.25 31.25
C SER A 29 -4.02 8.18 29.85
N LYS A 30 -5.00 9.04 29.58
CA LYS A 30 -5.67 9.10 28.28
C LYS A 30 -4.70 9.40 27.16
N GLU A 31 -3.79 10.34 27.37
CA GLU A 31 -2.78 10.73 26.40
C GLU A 31 -1.79 9.60 26.13
N ARG A 32 -1.39 8.83 27.17
CA ARG A 32 -0.52 7.67 27.01
C ARG A 32 -1.19 6.59 26.17
N ASN A 33 -2.47 6.33 26.42
CA ASN A 33 -3.24 5.26 25.81
C ASN A 33 -3.58 5.48 24.32
N TYR A 34 -3.13 6.57 23.69
CA TYR A 34 -3.25 6.74 22.24
C TYR A 34 -2.35 5.78 21.45
N TYR A 35 -1.31 5.23 22.09
CA TYR A 35 -0.34 4.32 21.48
C TYR A 35 -0.20 3.06 22.33
N VAL A 36 0.34 2.02 21.73
CA VAL A 36 0.55 0.73 22.40
C VAL A 36 1.91 0.71 23.07
N TRP A 37 1.95 0.56 24.39
CA TRP A 37 3.17 0.59 25.21
C TRP A 37 3.42 -0.75 25.92
N SER A 38 4.69 -1.04 26.18
CA SER A 38 5.12 -2.19 26.97
C SER A 38 6.44 -1.92 27.70
N ASP A 39 6.61 -2.50 28.89
CA ASP A 39 7.89 -2.44 29.63
C ASP A 39 8.95 -3.37 29.01
N THR A 40 8.52 -4.33 28.19
CA THR A 40 9.37 -5.35 27.55
C THR A 40 8.97 -5.56 26.09
N THR A 41 9.84 -6.19 25.31
CA THR A 41 9.55 -6.62 23.94
C THR A 41 8.94 -8.04 23.89
N GLU A 42 8.39 -8.51 25.00
CA GLU A 42 7.96 -9.91 25.16
C GLU A 42 6.55 -10.19 24.64
N LYS A 43 5.76 -9.13 24.41
CA LYS A 43 4.41 -9.22 23.84
C LYS A 43 4.47 -9.39 22.33
N TYR A 44 3.51 -10.16 21.79
CA TYR A 44 3.32 -10.32 20.34
C TYR A 44 4.56 -10.88 19.60
N LYS A 45 5.34 -11.77 20.24
CA LYS A 45 6.59 -12.31 19.67
C LYS A 45 6.46 -13.05 18.34
N GLU A 46 5.29 -13.62 18.08
CA GLU A 46 5.03 -14.43 16.90
C GLU A 46 4.62 -13.58 15.68
N VAL A 47 4.47 -12.26 15.86
CA VAL A 47 4.13 -11.33 14.79
C VAL A 47 5.37 -11.08 13.93
N ARG A 48 5.21 -11.27 12.62
CA ARG A 48 6.27 -11.00 11.64
C ARG A 48 6.64 -9.50 11.60
N ILE A 49 7.86 -9.22 11.15
CA ILE A 49 8.28 -7.87 10.80
C ILE A 49 7.98 -7.65 9.31
N ILE A 50 7.32 -6.55 8.96
CA ILE A 50 6.99 -6.22 7.56
C ILE A 50 8.23 -5.66 6.85
N PHE A 51 8.86 -4.62 7.43
CA PHE A 51 10.05 -3.98 6.87
C PHE A 51 11.35 -4.62 7.39
N GLN A 52 11.55 -5.90 7.09
CA GLN A 52 12.65 -6.72 7.61
C GLN A 52 14.06 -6.19 7.25
N ASP A 53 14.17 -5.43 6.17
CA ASP A 53 15.45 -4.84 5.75
C ASP A 53 15.85 -3.62 6.61
N PHE A 54 14.90 -3.06 7.38
CA PHE A 54 15.08 -1.82 8.13
C PHE A 54 14.84 -1.97 9.62
N GLU A 55 13.93 -2.86 10.02
CA GLU A 55 13.50 -3.05 11.41
C GLU A 55 13.90 -4.43 11.92
N ASN A 56 14.43 -4.47 13.14
CA ASN A 56 14.82 -5.73 13.80
C ASN A 56 13.76 -6.21 14.81
N SER A 57 12.75 -5.39 15.09
CA SER A 57 11.67 -5.66 16.03
C SER A 57 10.46 -4.79 15.71
N ASN A 58 9.28 -5.23 16.11
CA ASN A 58 8.06 -4.40 16.12
C ASN A 58 7.94 -3.55 17.41
N TRP A 59 8.97 -3.58 18.27
CA TRP A 59 9.05 -2.77 19.48
C TRP A 59 10.29 -1.87 19.44
N ALA A 60 10.09 -0.56 19.62
CA ALA A 60 11.17 0.41 19.75
C ALA A 60 11.17 1.06 21.13
N TRP A 61 12.36 1.26 21.71
CA TRP A 61 12.52 1.91 23.02
C TRP A 61 12.39 3.43 22.91
N ASP A 62 11.48 4.03 23.68
CA ASP A 62 11.40 5.48 23.81
C ASP A 62 12.12 5.95 25.09
N PRO A 63 13.20 6.76 24.97
CA PRO A 63 14.00 7.18 26.13
C PRO A 63 13.32 8.22 27.02
N VAL A 64 12.24 8.88 26.57
CA VAL A 64 11.47 9.85 27.37
C VAL A 64 10.37 9.14 28.14
N ALA A 65 9.74 8.17 27.49
CA ALA A 65 8.67 7.37 28.09
C ALA A 65 9.18 6.25 28.99
N GLU A 66 10.48 5.93 28.89
CA GLU A 66 11.17 4.80 29.53
C GLU A 66 10.41 3.48 29.34
N ALA A 67 9.90 3.28 28.12
CA ALA A 67 9.11 2.12 27.73
C ALA A 67 9.26 1.84 26.23
N TYR A 68 8.94 0.62 25.82
CA TYR A 68 8.80 0.26 24.42
C TYR A 68 7.42 0.69 23.88
N TYR A 69 7.38 1.10 22.62
CA TYR A 69 6.13 1.29 21.87
C TYR A 69 6.10 0.39 20.65
N TRP A 70 4.89 0.01 20.26
CA TRP A 70 4.64 -0.86 19.11
C TRP A 70 4.68 -0.07 17.80
N HIS A 71 5.22 -0.69 16.76
CA HIS A 71 5.14 -0.23 15.38
C HIS A 71 5.16 -1.44 14.43
N ARG A 72 4.26 -1.47 13.44
CA ARG A 72 4.26 -2.50 12.39
C ARG A 72 5.17 -2.18 11.21
N PHE A 73 5.42 -0.88 11.03
CA PHE A 73 6.24 -0.31 9.97
C PHE A 73 7.54 0.24 10.57
N TYR A 74 8.01 1.41 10.15
CA TYR A 74 9.22 2.01 10.71
C TYR A 74 9.03 2.43 12.17
N ALA A 75 10.12 2.46 12.95
CA ALA A 75 10.07 2.93 14.34
C ALA A 75 9.51 4.36 14.46
N HIS A 76 9.75 5.24 13.48
CA HIS A 76 9.16 6.59 13.47
C HIS A 76 7.66 6.62 13.08
N GLN A 77 7.00 5.46 12.97
CA GLN A 77 5.58 5.27 12.72
C GLN A 77 4.92 4.49 13.87
N PRO A 78 4.86 5.05 15.09
CA PRO A 78 4.19 4.41 16.23
C PRO A 78 2.71 4.12 15.96
N ASP A 79 2.30 2.89 16.26
CA ASP A 79 0.95 2.38 16.04
C ASP A 79 -0.05 2.96 17.06
N LEU A 80 -1.22 3.33 16.54
CA LEU A 80 -2.33 3.82 17.35
C LEU A 80 -3.00 2.66 18.08
N ASN A 81 -3.37 2.90 19.34
CA ASN A 81 -4.03 1.89 20.15
C ASN A 81 -5.54 1.88 19.90
N PHE A 82 -6.03 0.97 19.05
CA PHE A 82 -7.46 0.85 18.75
C PHE A 82 -8.30 0.28 19.89
N ASP A 83 -7.71 -0.29 20.94
CA ASP A 83 -8.48 -0.61 22.16
C ASP A 83 -8.95 0.66 22.89
N SER A 84 -8.37 1.83 22.60
CA SER A 84 -8.83 3.13 23.12
C SER A 84 -10.04 3.66 22.33
N PRO A 85 -11.20 3.86 22.98
CA PRO A 85 -12.36 4.51 22.35
C PRO A 85 -12.06 5.95 21.91
N GLU A 86 -11.14 6.65 22.58
CA GLU A 86 -10.69 7.98 22.18
C GLU A 86 -9.99 7.97 20.83
N VAL A 87 -9.12 6.98 20.57
CA VAL A 87 -8.46 6.82 19.25
C VAL A 87 -9.51 6.58 18.18
N GLN A 88 -10.42 5.61 18.37
CA GLN A 88 -11.50 5.32 17.41
C GLN A 88 -12.34 6.57 17.11
N LYS A 89 -12.64 7.39 18.14
CA LYS A 89 -13.39 8.65 17.97
C LYS A 89 -12.61 9.68 17.16
N GLU A 90 -11.30 9.81 17.35
CA GLU A 90 -10.49 10.73 16.54
C GLU A 90 -10.43 10.29 15.07
N ILE A 91 -10.40 8.99 14.78
CA ILE A 91 -10.50 8.49 13.39
C ILE A 91 -11.81 8.93 12.73
N PHE A 92 -12.96 8.79 13.41
CA PHE A 92 -14.24 9.29 12.88
C PHE A 92 -14.21 10.80 12.63
N ARG A 93 -13.58 11.58 13.51
CA ARG A 93 -13.46 13.04 13.33
C ARG A 93 -12.58 13.43 12.15
N ILE A 94 -11.50 12.68 11.89
CA ILE A 94 -10.61 12.90 10.74
C ILE A 94 -11.38 12.64 9.44
N ILE A 95 -12.15 11.56 9.38
CA ILE A 95 -12.97 11.24 8.21
C ILE A 95 -14.03 12.33 8.00
N ASP A 96 -14.77 12.70 9.06
CA ASP A 96 -15.79 13.75 8.98
C ASP A 96 -15.22 15.05 8.42
N PHE A 97 -14.03 15.45 8.87
CA PHE A 97 -13.35 16.64 8.38
C PHE A 97 -13.12 16.61 6.86
N TRP A 98 -12.61 15.50 6.32
CA TRP A 98 -12.34 15.37 4.89
C TRP A 98 -13.61 15.18 4.05
N VAL A 99 -14.62 14.49 4.58
CA VAL A 99 -15.94 14.38 3.96
C VAL A 99 -16.60 15.75 3.87
N ASP A 100 -16.52 16.57 4.93
CA ASP A 100 -17.05 17.94 4.95
C ASP A 100 -16.31 18.85 3.94
N MET A 101 -15.05 18.53 3.60
CA MET A 101 -14.30 19.20 2.52
C MET A 101 -14.68 18.74 1.11
N GLY A 102 -15.43 17.65 0.98
CA GLY A 102 -15.90 17.13 -0.30
C GLY A 102 -15.05 16.00 -0.91
N VAL A 103 -14.20 15.34 -0.13
CA VAL A 103 -13.53 14.10 -0.56
C VAL A 103 -14.59 13.02 -0.88
N ASP A 104 -14.37 12.25 -1.96
CA ASP A 104 -15.32 11.24 -2.46
C ASP A 104 -15.05 9.83 -1.92
N GLY A 105 -13.93 9.63 -1.23
CA GLY A 105 -13.56 8.34 -0.67
C GLY A 105 -12.17 8.30 -0.07
N PHE A 106 -11.86 7.18 0.56
CA PHE A 106 -10.60 6.95 1.26
C PHE A 106 -10.01 5.60 0.86
N ARG A 107 -8.71 5.59 0.52
CA ARG A 107 -7.91 4.38 0.61
C ARG A 107 -7.53 4.20 2.08
N LEU A 108 -8.00 3.13 2.69
CA LEU A 108 -7.70 2.79 4.07
C LEU A 108 -6.40 1.98 4.09
N ASP A 109 -5.33 2.65 4.54
CA ASP A 109 -3.97 2.12 4.55
C ASP A 109 -3.75 1.22 5.78
N ALA A 110 -3.05 0.10 5.58
CA ALA A 110 -2.59 -0.79 6.65
C ALA A 110 -3.71 -1.35 7.58
N ILE A 111 -4.94 -1.46 7.09
CA ILE A 111 -6.09 -1.88 7.92
C ILE A 111 -6.03 -3.29 8.50
N PRO A 112 -5.23 -4.26 7.99
CA PRO A 112 -5.15 -5.54 8.66
C PRO A 112 -4.52 -5.52 10.05
N TYR A 113 -3.86 -4.43 10.42
CA TYR A 113 -2.96 -4.39 11.56
C TYR A 113 -3.48 -3.57 12.75
N LEU A 114 -4.74 -3.11 12.72
CA LEU A 114 -5.27 -2.13 13.70
C LEU A 114 -5.29 -2.60 15.15
N PHE A 115 -5.43 -3.91 15.40
CA PHE A 115 -5.51 -4.48 16.75
C PHE A 115 -4.48 -5.59 16.92
N GLU A 116 -3.92 -5.69 18.13
CA GLU A 116 -2.99 -6.73 18.53
C GLU A 116 -3.54 -7.60 19.66
N ARG A 117 -3.33 -8.91 19.56
CA ARG A 117 -3.73 -9.90 20.58
C ARG A 117 -2.64 -10.95 20.80
N GLU A 118 -2.41 -11.27 22.07
CA GLU A 118 -1.46 -12.34 22.43
C GLU A 118 -1.91 -13.68 21.88
N GLY A 119 -0.96 -14.49 21.42
CA GLY A 119 -1.22 -15.80 20.82
C GLY A 119 -1.84 -15.73 19.41
N THR A 120 -1.77 -14.57 18.74
CA THR A 120 -2.18 -14.38 17.36
C THR A 120 -1.05 -13.76 16.55
N ASN A 121 -1.17 -13.78 15.21
CA ASN A 121 -0.27 -13.03 14.32
C ASN A 121 -0.57 -11.52 14.28
N CYS A 122 -1.59 -11.03 15.01
CA CYS A 122 -2.01 -9.62 15.01
C CYS A 122 -2.35 -9.08 13.60
N GLU A 123 -2.91 -9.93 12.74
CA GLU A 123 -3.42 -9.56 11.41
C GLU A 123 -4.85 -10.08 11.28
N ASN A 124 -5.72 -9.35 10.55
CA ASN A 124 -7.10 -9.77 10.24
C ASN A 124 -7.96 -10.11 11.48
N LEU A 125 -7.68 -9.48 12.63
CA LEU A 125 -8.38 -9.82 13.86
C LEU A 125 -9.87 -9.44 13.79
N PRO A 126 -10.77 -10.20 14.45
CA PRO A 126 -12.20 -9.88 14.47
C PRO A 126 -12.52 -8.46 14.95
N GLU A 127 -11.72 -7.92 15.88
CA GLU A 127 -11.88 -6.55 16.37
C GLU A 127 -11.55 -5.49 15.30
N THR A 128 -10.59 -5.78 14.42
CA THR A 128 -10.28 -4.95 13.24
C THR A 128 -11.50 -4.86 12.34
N HIS A 129 -12.07 -6.01 11.94
CA HIS A 129 -13.29 -6.07 11.15
C HIS A 129 -14.48 -5.37 11.83
N ALA A 130 -14.65 -5.59 13.14
CA ALA A 130 -15.70 -4.94 13.91
C ALA A 130 -15.55 -3.41 13.96
N PHE A 131 -14.34 -2.88 13.97
CA PHE A 131 -14.11 -1.44 13.84
C PHE A 131 -14.41 -0.94 12.42
N LEU A 132 -13.99 -1.66 11.39
CA LEU A 132 -14.26 -1.30 9.98
C LEU A 132 -15.76 -1.27 9.68
N LYS A 133 -16.57 -2.19 10.24
CA LYS A 133 -18.04 -2.13 10.17
C LYS A 133 -18.61 -0.86 10.79
N LYS A 134 -18.07 -0.44 11.95
CA LYS A 134 -18.47 0.83 12.59
C LYS A 134 -18.06 2.02 11.73
N LEU A 135 -16.88 1.97 11.13
CA LEU A 135 -16.38 3.00 10.21
C LEU A 135 -17.29 3.16 9.00
N ARG A 136 -17.64 2.05 8.36
CA ARG A 136 -18.57 2.02 7.24
C ARG A 136 -19.93 2.58 7.62
N ALA A 137 -20.52 2.10 8.71
CA ALA A 137 -21.81 2.58 9.19
C ALA A 137 -21.80 4.07 9.54
N HIS A 138 -20.70 4.58 10.11
CA HIS A 138 -20.53 6.01 10.41
C HIS A 138 -20.52 6.85 9.12
N VAL A 139 -19.75 6.41 8.12
CA VAL A 139 -19.65 7.08 6.82
C VAL A 139 -20.98 7.07 6.06
N ASP A 140 -21.64 5.90 5.97
CA ASP A 140 -22.92 5.74 5.28
C ASP A 140 -24.02 6.59 5.92
N ALA A 141 -24.03 6.72 7.26
CA ALA A 141 -24.98 7.59 7.97
C ALA A 141 -24.76 9.09 7.69
N ARG A 142 -23.57 9.47 7.22
CA ARG A 142 -23.21 10.85 6.90
C ARG A 142 -23.44 11.18 5.42
N LYS A 143 -22.99 10.31 4.52
CA LYS A 143 -23.09 10.49 3.06
C LYS A 143 -22.95 9.14 2.36
N GLU A 144 -23.99 8.76 1.62
CA GLU A 144 -24.13 7.45 0.97
C GLU A 144 -23.04 7.13 -0.08
N ASP A 145 -22.47 8.16 -0.72
CA ASP A 145 -21.56 8.01 -1.87
C ASP A 145 -20.06 8.12 -1.52
N ILE A 146 -19.66 7.83 -0.30
CA ILE A 146 -18.24 7.84 0.10
C ILE A 146 -17.64 6.44 -0.06
N LEU A 147 -16.64 6.33 -0.92
CA LEU A 147 -15.94 5.05 -1.16
C LEU A 147 -14.95 4.73 -0.04
N LEU A 148 -15.02 3.53 0.54
CA LEU A 148 -13.95 2.95 1.35
C LEU A 148 -13.22 1.86 0.56
N LEU A 149 -11.94 2.10 0.24
CA LEU A 149 -11.06 1.18 -0.49
C LEU A 149 -10.01 0.61 0.47
N ALA A 150 -10.10 -0.67 0.79
CA ALA A 150 -9.16 -1.38 1.62
C ALA A 150 -7.82 -1.61 0.91
N GLU A 151 -6.73 -1.38 1.64
CA GLU A 151 -5.43 -1.99 1.38
C GLU A 151 -5.23 -3.20 2.30
N ALA A 152 -5.73 -4.36 1.88
CA ALA A 152 -5.50 -5.63 2.57
C ALA A 152 -4.77 -6.63 1.66
N ASN A 153 -3.44 -6.57 1.68
CA ASN A 153 -2.56 -7.54 1.03
C ASN A 153 -2.55 -8.87 1.81
N MET A 154 -3.55 -9.70 1.56
CA MET A 154 -3.78 -10.99 2.21
C MET A 154 -4.02 -12.10 1.19
N TRP A 155 -4.06 -13.36 1.66
CA TRP A 155 -4.57 -14.48 0.85
C TRP A 155 -6.04 -14.27 0.46
N PRO A 156 -6.55 -14.93 -0.61
CA PRO A 156 -7.86 -14.62 -1.18
C PRO A 156 -9.02 -14.59 -0.18
N GLU A 157 -9.13 -15.58 0.69
CA GLU A 157 -10.21 -15.68 1.69
C GLU A 157 -10.17 -14.50 2.68
N ASP A 158 -9.00 -14.21 3.24
CA ASP A 158 -8.79 -13.11 4.17
C ASP A 158 -8.98 -11.74 3.49
N SER A 159 -8.55 -11.60 2.24
CA SER A 159 -8.74 -10.37 1.47
C SER A 159 -10.23 -10.12 1.19
N ALA A 160 -10.99 -11.17 0.85
CA ALA A 160 -12.44 -11.06 0.65
C ALA A 160 -13.20 -10.73 1.95
N ALA A 161 -12.68 -11.13 3.12
CA ALA A 161 -13.31 -10.83 4.41
C ALA A 161 -13.48 -9.33 4.68
N TYR A 162 -12.65 -8.46 4.09
CA TYR A 162 -12.74 -7.00 4.22
C TYR A 162 -13.96 -6.36 3.54
N PHE A 163 -14.73 -7.13 2.77
CA PHE A 163 -16.03 -6.70 2.29
C PHE A 163 -17.14 -6.90 3.34
N GLY A 164 -16.90 -7.71 4.38
CA GLY A 164 -17.91 -8.15 5.32
C GLY A 164 -19.10 -8.80 4.59
N GLU A 165 -20.31 -8.49 5.04
CA GLU A 165 -21.55 -8.86 4.34
C GLU A 165 -22.05 -7.71 3.44
N GLY A 166 -21.11 -6.91 2.91
CA GLY A 166 -21.37 -5.64 2.23
C GLY A 166 -21.39 -4.45 3.19
N ASP A 167 -21.00 -4.66 4.45
CA ASP A 167 -21.06 -3.72 5.58
C ASP A 167 -19.68 -3.27 6.10
N GLU A 168 -18.59 -3.61 5.41
CA GLU A 168 -17.23 -3.12 5.68
C GLU A 168 -16.74 -2.21 4.54
N CYS A 169 -15.67 -2.57 3.82
CA CYS A 169 -15.16 -1.76 2.73
C CYS A 169 -15.97 -1.99 1.45
N ASN A 170 -16.16 -0.94 0.64
CA ASN A 170 -16.82 -1.05 -0.66
C ASN A 170 -15.89 -1.72 -1.68
N MET A 171 -14.59 -1.43 -1.56
CA MET A 171 -13.58 -1.98 -2.43
C MET A 171 -12.41 -2.53 -1.63
N ASN A 172 -11.72 -3.52 -2.20
CA ASN A 172 -10.42 -3.97 -1.73
C ASN A 172 -9.53 -4.18 -2.95
N TYR A 173 -8.22 -3.96 -2.81
CA TYR A 173 -7.28 -4.29 -3.87
C TYR A 173 -7.17 -5.80 -4.04
N HIS A 174 -7.23 -6.28 -5.28
CA HIS A 174 -7.04 -7.69 -5.59
C HIS A 174 -5.54 -8.03 -5.59
N PHE A 175 -4.90 -7.95 -4.43
CA PHE A 175 -3.50 -8.34 -4.25
C PHE A 175 -3.21 -9.79 -4.69
N PRO A 176 -4.08 -10.79 -4.43
CA PRO A 176 -3.79 -12.17 -4.83
C PRO A 176 -3.51 -12.38 -6.32
N ILE A 177 -4.27 -11.73 -7.21
CA ILE A 177 -4.14 -11.91 -8.66
C ILE A 177 -2.93 -11.19 -9.25
N MET A 178 -2.48 -10.09 -8.62
CA MET A 178 -1.42 -9.23 -9.16
C MET A 178 -0.11 -9.99 -9.42
N PRO A 179 0.51 -10.71 -8.46
CA PRO A 179 1.74 -11.46 -8.71
C PRO A 179 1.53 -12.59 -9.73
N ARG A 180 0.36 -13.22 -9.73
CA ARG A 180 0.05 -14.34 -10.63
C ARG A 180 -0.05 -13.90 -12.09
N MET A 181 -0.50 -12.68 -12.37
CA MET A 181 -0.43 -12.11 -13.73
C MET A 181 1.03 -12.05 -14.23
N PHE A 182 1.97 -11.58 -13.40
CA PHE A 182 3.38 -11.55 -13.77
C PHE A 182 3.98 -12.96 -13.89
N MET A 183 3.63 -13.89 -13.00
CA MET A 183 4.05 -15.28 -13.13
C MET A 183 3.58 -15.90 -14.45
N SER A 184 2.29 -15.76 -14.77
CA SER A 184 1.68 -16.31 -15.97
C SER A 184 2.34 -15.83 -17.26
N ILE A 185 2.72 -14.55 -17.34
CA ILE A 185 3.43 -14.00 -18.50
C ILE A 185 4.82 -14.65 -18.69
N LYS A 186 5.57 -14.91 -17.61
CA LYS A 186 6.91 -15.53 -17.71
C LYS A 186 6.84 -17.05 -17.86
N MET A 187 5.81 -17.69 -17.32
CA MET A 187 5.58 -19.14 -17.47
C MET A 187 4.95 -19.49 -18.81
N GLU A 188 4.36 -18.51 -19.52
CA GLU A 188 3.49 -18.74 -20.68
C GLU A 188 2.33 -19.70 -20.36
N ASP A 189 1.86 -19.65 -19.12
CA ASP A 189 0.80 -20.50 -18.59
C ASP A 189 -0.25 -19.66 -17.87
N ARG A 190 -1.52 -19.89 -18.20
CA ARG A 190 -2.68 -19.22 -17.57
C ARG A 190 -3.03 -19.82 -16.21
N TYR A 191 -2.49 -20.98 -15.85
CA TYR A 191 -2.86 -21.70 -14.63
C TYR A 191 -2.77 -20.85 -13.36
N PRO A 192 -1.69 -20.08 -13.07
CA PRO A 192 -1.62 -19.24 -11.87
C PRO A 192 -2.78 -18.24 -11.73
N ILE A 193 -3.23 -17.64 -12.85
CA ILE A 193 -4.36 -16.69 -12.84
C ILE A 193 -5.68 -17.44 -12.57
N ILE A 194 -5.91 -18.58 -13.21
CA ILE A 194 -7.16 -19.33 -13.02
C ILE A 194 -7.25 -19.89 -11.60
N ASP A 195 -6.16 -20.50 -11.12
CA ASP A 195 -6.08 -21.12 -9.81
C ASP A 195 -6.38 -20.11 -8.68
N ILE A 196 -5.84 -18.89 -8.77
CA ILE A 196 -6.09 -17.87 -7.74
C ILE A 196 -7.49 -17.26 -7.85
N ILE A 197 -8.07 -17.15 -9.05
CA ILE A 197 -9.46 -16.71 -9.23
C ILE A 197 -10.42 -17.76 -8.65
N ASP A 198 -10.18 -19.05 -8.91
CA ASP A 198 -11.02 -20.15 -8.40
C ASP A 198 -10.96 -20.25 -6.87
N GLN A 199 -9.86 -19.81 -6.24
CA GLN A 199 -9.70 -19.70 -4.79
C GLN A 199 -10.25 -18.40 -4.20
N THR A 200 -10.57 -17.40 -5.03
CA THR A 200 -11.09 -16.11 -4.54
C THR A 200 -12.60 -16.21 -4.32
N PRO A 201 -13.09 -16.03 -3.07
CA PRO A 201 -14.51 -16.12 -2.78
C PRO A 201 -15.34 -15.07 -3.54
N ASP A 202 -16.62 -15.40 -3.76
CA ASP A 202 -17.61 -14.43 -4.22
C ASP A 202 -17.72 -13.27 -3.21
N ILE A 203 -17.93 -12.06 -3.73
CA ILE A 203 -18.06 -10.84 -2.93
C ILE A 203 -19.52 -10.35 -2.92
N PRO A 204 -19.93 -9.57 -1.90
CA PRO A 204 -21.25 -8.96 -1.87
C PRO A 204 -21.54 -8.09 -3.12
N ASP A 205 -22.81 -8.08 -3.58
CA ASP A 205 -23.24 -7.36 -4.80
C ASP A 205 -22.93 -5.85 -4.80
N ASN A 206 -22.81 -5.24 -3.62
CA ASN A 206 -22.50 -3.83 -3.43
C ASN A 206 -21.00 -3.53 -3.29
N CYS A 207 -20.14 -4.53 -3.49
CA CYS A 207 -18.69 -4.43 -3.37
C CYS A 207 -18.00 -4.64 -4.73
N GLN A 208 -16.72 -4.26 -4.81
CA GLN A 208 -15.95 -4.36 -6.05
C GLN A 208 -14.45 -4.55 -5.80
N TRP A 209 -13.78 -5.38 -6.60
CA TRP A 209 -12.33 -5.47 -6.58
C TRP A 209 -11.65 -4.26 -7.24
N GLY A 210 -10.54 -3.79 -6.68
CA GLY A 210 -9.60 -2.88 -7.33
C GLY A 210 -8.48 -3.68 -8.01
N ILE A 211 -8.44 -3.70 -9.33
CA ILE A 211 -7.42 -4.41 -10.10
C ILE A 211 -6.28 -3.45 -10.42
N PHE A 212 -5.04 -3.88 -10.23
CA PHE A 212 -3.86 -3.06 -10.50
C PHE A 212 -2.68 -3.94 -10.93
N LEU A 213 -1.73 -3.35 -11.67
CA LEU A 213 -0.51 -4.04 -12.08
C LEU A 213 0.67 -3.66 -11.19
N ARG A 214 0.82 -2.36 -10.92
CA ARG A 214 1.85 -1.77 -10.06
C ARG A 214 1.26 -0.60 -9.29
N ASN A 215 1.97 -0.14 -8.28
CA ASN A 215 1.61 0.98 -7.42
C ASN A 215 2.88 1.73 -6.98
N HIS A 216 2.75 2.56 -5.95
CA HIS A 216 3.85 3.34 -5.40
C HIS A 216 4.80 2.52 -4.49
N ASP A 217 4.54 1.24 -4.27
CA ASP A 217 5.38 0.33 -3.51
C ASP A 217 6.10 -0.66 -4.41
N GLU A 218 6.83 -1.59 -3.82
CA GLU A 218 7.37 -2.75 -4.51
C GLU A 218 6.26 -3.69 -5.02
N LEU A 219 6.61 -4.56 -5.95
CA LEU A 219 5.79 -5.72 -6.28
C LEU A 219 5.90 -6.66 -5.09
N THR A 220 4.91 -6.59 -4.20
CA THR A 220 4.87 -7.41 -2.99
C THR A 220 4.74 -8.89 -3.34
N LEU A 221 5.54 -9.69 -2.65
CA LEU A 221 5.56 -11.15 -2.69
C LEU A 221 5.40 -11.71 -1.26
N GLU A 222 4.67 -10.99 -0.41
CA GLU A 222 4.34 -11.46 0.93
C GLU A 222 3.34 -12.61 0.87
N MET A 223 2.24 -12.43 0.13
CA MET A 223 1.12 -13.38 0.03
C MET A 223 1.24 -14.30 -1.19
N VAL A 224 2.41 -14.94 -1.29
CA VAL A 224 2.72 -16.02 -2.22
C VAL A 224 3.41 -17.15 -1.47
N THR A 225 3.40 -18.36 -2.01
CA THR A 225 4.21 -19.46 -1.46
C THR A 225 5.71 -19.17 -1.62
N ASP A 226 6.54 -19.86 -0.83
CA ASP A 226 8.00 -19.70 -0.90
C ASP A 226 8.55 -20.04 -2.30
N GLU A 227 8.01 -21.08 -2.95
CA GLU A 227 8.41 -21.49 -4.29
C GLU A 227 8.05 -20.45 -5.36
N GLU A 228 6.86 -19.87 -5.27
CA GLU A 228 6.42 -18.79 -6.16
C GLU A 228 7.27 -17.53 -5.96
N ARG A 229 7.61 -17.21 -4.71
CA ARG A 229 8.49 -16.08 -4.39
C ARG A 229 9.86 -16.24 -5.01
N ASP A 230 10.48 -17.41 -4.85
CA ASP A 230 11.78 -17.74 -5.45
C ASP A 230 11.72 -17.71 -6.98
N TYR A 231 10.62 -18.19 -7.57
CA TYR A 231 10.39 -18.07 -9.01
C TYR A 231 10.34 -16.60 -9.44
N MET A 232 9.56 -15.77 -8.75
CA MET A 232 9.41 -14.36 -9.07
C MET A 232 10.72 -13.60 -8.97
N TYR A 233 11.54 -13.87 -7.93
CA TYR A 233 12.88 -13.32 -7.86
C TYR A 233 13.74 -13.77 -9.05
N ARG A 234 13.80 -15.07 -9.38
CA ARG A 234 14.59 -15.52 -10.53
C ARG A 234 14.13 -14.91 -11.87
N ALA A 235 12.83 -14.67 -12.02
CA ALA A 235 12.24 -14.19 -13.27
C ALA A 235 12.36 -12.66 -13.47
N TYR A 236 12.29 -11.90 -12.37
CA TYR A 236 12.12 -10.44 -12.42
C TYR A 236 13.19 -9.63 -11.67
N ASN A 237 13.94 -10.24 -10.75
CA ASN A 237 15.03 -9.58 -10.03
C ASN A 237 16.34 -9.71 -10.84
N LYS A 238 16.61 -8.73 -11.70
CA LYS A 238 17.84 -8.68 -12.51
C LYS A 238 19.02 -8.04 -11.78
N ASP A 239 18.75 -7.11 -10.87
CA ASP A 239 19.73 -6.41 -10.05
C ASP A 239 19.45 -6.73 -8.58
N ALA A 240 20.44 -7.22 -7.83
CA ALA A 240 20.32 -7.51 -6.41
C ALA A 240 19.75 -6.35 -5.59
N LEU A 241 19.99 -5.10 -6.01
CA LEU A 241 19.41 -3.91 -5.37
C LEU A 241 17.91 -3.77 -5.59
N SER A 242 17.31 -4.42 -6.59
CA SER A 242 15.87 -4.35 -6.87
C SER A 242 15.01 -5.13 -5.87
N ARG A 243 15.60 -5.98 -5.03
CA ARG A 243 14.88 -6.62 -3.93
C ARG A 243 14.79 -5.67 -2.74
N ILE A 244 13.61 -5.59 -2.14
CA ILE A 244 13.37 -4.87 -0.89
C ILE A 244 12.28 -5.61 -0.11
N ASN A 245 12.48 -5.78 1.19
CA ASN A 245 11.62 -6.59 2.06
C ASN A 245 11.32 -7.96 1.42
N LEU A 246 10.03 -8.27 1.25
CA LEU A 246 9.54 -9.42 0.49
C LEU A 246 8.93 -8.99 -0.85
N GLY A 247 9.67 -8.23 -1.67
CA GLY A 247 9.19 -7.82 -2.99
C GLY A 247 10.27 -7.27 -3.93
N ILE A 248 9.82 -6.74 -5.07
CA ILE A 248 10.67 -6.24 -6.17
C ILE A 248 10.30 -4.79 -6.52
N ARG A 249 11.20 -3.84 -6.28
CA ARG A 249 10.97 -2.38 -6.45
C ARG A 249 11.24 -1.87 -7.87
N HIS A 250 10.60 -2.50 -8.85
CA HIS A 250 10.59 -2.05 -10.25
C HIS A 250 9.23 -1.51 -10.70
N ARG A 251 9.24 -0.63 -11.71
CA ARG A 251 8.04 -0.19 -12.46
C ARG A 251 7.58 -1.24 -13.47
N LEU A 252 6.38 -1.05 -14.03
CA LEU A 252 5.77 -1.99 -14.97
C LEU A 252 6.62 -2.22 -16.23
N ALA A 253 7.06 -1.15 -16.89
CA ALA A 253 7.82 -1.28 -18.14
C ALA A 253 9.17 -2.00 -17.93
N PRO A 254 9.99 -1.65 -16.92
CA PRO A 254 11.21 -2.40 -16.58
C PRO A 254 10.97 -3.88 -16.25
N LEU A 255 9.91 -4.22 -15.50
CA LEU A 255 9.55 -5.62 -15.20
C LEU A 255 9.27 -6.43 -16.47
N LEU A 256 8.69 -5.79 -17.48
CA LEU A 256 8.30 -6.42 -18.74
C LEU A 256 9.34 -6.26 -19.84
N ASP A 257 10.58 -5.94 -19.48
CA ASP A 257 11.70 -5.80 -20.42
C ASP A 257 11.43 -4.72 -21.50
N ASN A 258 10.67 -3.68 -21.16
CA ASN A 258 10.15 -2.64 -22.07
C ASN A 258 9.42 -3.20 -23.30
N ASN A 259 8.92 -4.44 -23.22
CA ASN A 259 8.25 -5.10 -24.33
C ASN A 259 6.81 -4.59 -24.44
N ARG A 260 6.55 -3.76 -25.46
CA ARG A 260 5.24 -3.15 -25.70
C ARG A 260 4.11 -4.18 -25.76
N LEU A 261 4.31 -5.32 -26.42
CA LEU A 261 3.27 -6.36 -26.53
C LEU A 261 2.92 -6.98 -25.17
N LYS A 262 3.91 -7.16 -24.28
CA LYS A 262 3.66 -7.64 -22.92
C LYS A 262 2.96 -6.57 -22.07
N ILE A 263 3.35 -5.31 -22.21
CA ILE A 263 2.71 -4.19 -21.50
C ILE A 263 1.25 -4.06 -21.94
N GLU A 264 0.97 -4.12 -23.24
CA GLU A 264 -0.40 -4.10 -23.77
C GLU A 264 -1.20 -5.31 -23.29
N LEU A 265 -0.63 -6.52 -23.33
CA LEU A 265 -1.29 -7.73 -22.83
C LEU A 265 -1.66 -7.60 -21.34
N MET A 266 -0.74 -7.11 -20.51
CA MET A 266 -1.00 -6.89 -19.08
C MET A 266 -2.07 -5.82 -18.84
N ASN A 267 -2.09 -4.76 -19.64
CA ASN A 267 -3.16 -3.75 -19.58
C ASN A 267 -4.51 -4.28 -20.11
N CYS A 268 -4.51 -5.16 -21.12
CA CYS A 268 -5.71 -5.86 -21.56
C CYS A 268 -6.27 -6.71 -20.42
N LEU A 269 -5.43 -7.45 -19.69
CA LEU A 269 -5.86 -8.19 -18.49
C LEU A 269 -6.43 -7.24 -17.43
N LEU A 270 -5.72 -6.17 -17.10
CA LEU A 270 -6.17 -5.13 -16.16
C LEU A 270 -7.57 -4.58 -16.50
N PHE A 271 -7.84 -4.29 -17.77
CA PHE A 271 -9.12 -3.70 -18.21
C PHE A 271 -10.21 -4.74 -18.50
N SER A 272 -9.91 -6.03 -18.49
CA SER A 272 -10.86 -7.10 -18.84
C SER A 272 -11.27 -7.96 -17.65
N LEU A 273 -10.47 -7.98 -16.58
CA LEU A 273 -10.79 -8.70 -15.35
C LEU A 273 -11.96 -8.04 -14.59
N PRO A 274 -12.79 -8.81 -13.85
CA PRO A 274 -13.88 -8.26 -13.04
C PRO A 274 -13.35 -7.36 -11.92
N GLY A 275 -13.56 -6.05 -12.06
CA GLY A 275 -13.12 -5.07 -11.09
C GLY A 275 -12.98 -3.67 -11.68
N THR A 276 -12.54 -2.73 -10.85
CA THR A 276 -12.20 -1.38 -11.28
C THR A 276 -10.68 -1.28 -11.47
N PRO A 277 -10.19 -0.94 -12.68
CA PRO A 277 -8.75 -0.84 -12.95
C PRO A 277 -8.15 0.42 -12.32
N VAL A 278 -6.98 0.27 -11.71
CA VAL A 278 -6.17 1.36 -11.14
C VAL A 278 -4.85 1.45 -11.90
N LEU A 279 -4.63 2.59 -12.54
CA LEU A 279 -3.39 2.90 -13.26
C LEU A 279 -2.46 3.70 -12.36
N TYR A 280 -1.18 3.31 -12.34
CA TYR A 280 -0.14 4.06 -11.66
C TYR A 280 0.46 5.11 -12.60
N TYR A 281 0.59 6.36 -12.12
CA TYR A 281 0.98 7.49 -12.97
C TYR A 281 2.30 7.23 -13.69
N GLY A 282 2.36 7.50 -14.99
CA GLY A 282 3.52 7.29 -15.82
C GLY A 282 3.61 5.89 -16.45
N ASP A 283 2.87 4.90 -15.97
CA ASP A 283 2.82 3.58 -16.62
C ASP A 283 2.11 3.66 -17.98
N GLU A 284 1.20 4.62 -18.17
CA GLU A 284 0.54 4.89 -19.45
C GLU A 284 1.50 5.34 -20.56
N ILE A 285 2.63 5.93 -20.18
CA ILE A 285 3.72 6.28 -21.11
C ILE A 285 4.89 5.30 -21.04
N GLY A 286 4.85 4.30 -20.17
CA GLY A 286 5.97 3.35 -20.00
C GLY A 286 7.17 3.94 -19.28
N MET A 287 6.96 4.76 -18.24
CA MET A 287 8.05 5.24 -17.38
C MET A 287 8.86 4.07 -16.78
N GLY A 288 10.17 4.27 -16.69
CA GLY A 288 11.10 3.38 -15.99
C GLY A 288 11.20 3.67 -14.50
N ASP A 289 12.22 3.10 -13.87
CA ASP A 289 12.52 3.31 -12.45
C ASP A 289 13.99 3.68 -12.23
N ASN A 290 14.34 3.93 -10.97
CA ASN A 290 15.73 4.09 -10.52
C ASN A 290 15.95 3.35 -9.20
N VAL A 291 16.34 2.06 -9.29
CA VAL A 291 16.55 1.19 -8.12
C VAL A 291 17.66 1.65 -7.16
N HIS A 292 18.50 2.59 -7.57
CA HIS A 292 19.54 3.16 -6.71
C HIS A 292 19.02 4.24 -5.75
N LEU A 293 17.77 4.68 -5.92
CA LEU A 293 17.10 5.51 -4.93
C LEU A 293 16.73 4.67 -3.70
N GLY A 294 16.75 5.31 -2.53
CA GLY A 294 16.48 4.66 -1.25
C GLY A 294 15.04 4.14 -1.16
N ASP A 295 14.84 3.07 -0.39
CA ASP A 295 13.52 2.46 -0.15
C ASP A 295 12.77 2.21 -1.48
N ARG A 296 11.57 2.75 -1.65
CA ARG A 296 10.70 2.59 -2.82
C ARG A 296 10.70 3.82 -3.73
N ASP A 297 11.56 4.81 -3.47
CA ASP A 297 11.58 6.07 -4.24
C ASP A 297 11.93 5.87 -5.72
N GLY A 298 12.56 4.74 -6.07
CA GLY A 298 12.88 4.36 -7.44
C GLY A 298 11.68 4.35 -8.38
N VAL A 299 10.47 4.06 -7.88
CA VAL A 299 9.24 4.05 -8.70
C VAL A 299 8.42 5.34 -8.55
N ARG A 300 8.89 6.33 -7.77
CA ARG A 300 8.19 7.57 -7.40
C ARG A 300 8.81 8.83 -8.02
N THR A 301 9.63 8.65 -9.06
CA THR A 301 10.31 9.74 -9.76
C THR A 301 9.31 10.71 -10.42
N PRO A 302 9.70 11.97 -10.67
CA PRO A 302 8.80 12.95 -11.27
C PRO A 302 8.23 12.52 -12.63
N MET A 303 6.96 12.85 -12.89
CA MET A 303 6.29 12.56 -14.17
C MET A 303 7.02 13.20 -15.36
N GLN A 304 7.12 12.46 -16.48
CA GLN A 304 7.83 12.91 -17.69
C GLN A 304 6.85 13.53 -18.71
N TRP A 305 6.65 14.85 -18.64
CA TRP A 305 5.68 15.56 -19.47
C TRP A 305 6.18 15.85 -20.88
N ASN A 306 7.40 16.35 -21.01
CA ASN A 306 7.96 16.76 -22.29
C ASN A 306 9.50 16.71 -22.30
N LEU A 307 10.11 17.21 -23.37
CA LEU A 307 11.57 17.26 -23.57
C LEU A 307 12.27 18.39 -22.82
N ASP A 308 11.52 19.27 -22.16
CA ASP A 308 12.11 20.42 -21.47
C ASP A 308 12.89 20.00 -20.23
N ARG A 309 13.64 20.97 -19.68
CA ARG A 309 14.33 20.81 -18.40
C ARG A 309 13.40 20.21 -17.33
N ASN A 310 13.95 19.25 -16.60
CA ASN A 310 13.22 18.47 -15.59
C ASN A 310 11.99 17.73 -16.17
N ALA A 311 12.05 17.30 -17.45
CA ALA A 311 10.96 16.62 -18.14
C ALA A 311 9.64 17.42 -18.15
N GLY A 312 9.72 18.76 -18.09
CA GLY A 312 8.55 19.64 -17.96
C GLY A 312 7.88 19.63 -16.58
N PHE A 313 8.35 18.82 -15.62
CA PHE A 313 7.77 18.69 -14.29
C PHE A 313 7.92 19.97 -13.45
N SER A 314 9.06 20.66 -13.56
CA SER A 314 9.34 21.85 -12.75
C SER A 314 10.38 22.76 -13.40
N LYS A 315 10.28 24.07 -13.13
CA LYS A 315 11.28 25.08 -13.54
C LYS A 315 12.44 25.22 -12.54
N ALA A 316 12.40 24.50 -11.41
CA ALA A 316 13.41 24.58 -10.35
C ALA A 316 14.80 24.11 -10.81
N HIS A 317 15.84 24.38 -10.00
CA HIS A 317 17.16 23.78 -10.19
C HIS A 317 17.06 22.24 -10.18
N PRO A 318 17.71 21.49 -11.09
CA PRO A 318 17.57 20.04 -11.15
C PRO A 318 17.94 19.33 -9.84
N HIS A 319 18.98 19.82 -9.15
CA HIS A 319 19.36 19.32 -7.81
C HIS A 319 18.43 19.76 -6.67
N SER A 320 17.38 20.53 -6.95
CA SER A 320 16.36 20.96 -5.98
C SER A 320 15.02 20.25 -6.19
N LEU A 321 14.95 19.29 -7.11
CA LEU A 321 13.80 18.41 -7.21
C LEU A 321 13.73 17.49 -5.98
N TYR A 322 12.52 17.12 -5.58
CA TYR A 322 12.31 16.22 -4.44
C TYR A 322 12.92 14.84 -4.68
N LEU A 323 12.86 14.36 -5.92
CA LEU A 323 13.57 13.19 -6.43
C LEU A 323 14.16 13.52 -7.82
N PRO A 324 15.29 12.90 -8.19
CA PRO A 324 15.85 13.07 -9.52
C PRO A 324 14.96 12.43 -10.59
N LEU A 325 15.16 12.86 -11.84
CA LEU A 325 14.58 12.20 -12.99
C LEU A 325 15.22 10.83 -13.25
N ILE A 326 14.55 10.02 -14.08
CA ILE A 326 15.11 8.79 -14.61
C ILE A 326 16.23 9.14 -15.60
N ASN A 327 17.42 8.58 -15.38
CA ASN A 327 18.62 8.82 -16.19
C ASN A 327 19.05 7.57 -16.99
N ASP A 328 18.25 6.51 -16.96
CA ASP A 328 18.46 5.35 -17.82
C ASP A 328 18.16 5.73 -19.28
N PRO A 329 19.06 5.51 -20.26
CA PRO A 329 18.84 5.82 -21.66
C PRO A 329 17.55 5.21 -22.25
N GLU A 330 17.12 4.04 -21.78
CA GLU A 330 15.92 3.35 -22.27
C GLU A 330 14.63 4.10 -21.87
N TYR A 331 14.61 4.69 -20.69
CA TYR A 331 13.42 5.32 -20.09
C TYR A 331 13.54 6.85 -19.93
N HIS A 332 14.60 7.43 -20.50
CA HIS A 332 14.90 8.85 -20.37
C HIS A 332 13.75 9.71 -20.92
N HIS A 333 13.42 10.82 -20.23
CA HIS A 333 12.34 11.72 -20.66
C HIS A 333 12.48 12.28 -22.08
N ALA A 334 13.68 12.24 -22.67
CA ALA A 334 13.89 12.61 -24.07
C ALA A 334 13.19 11.67 -25.08
N THR A 335 12.90 10.43 -24.69
CA THR A 335 12.22 9.42 -25.50
C THR A 335 10.86 9.05 -24.92
N VAL A 336 10.77 8.98 -23.58
CA VAL A 336 9.55 8.61 -22.86
C VAL A 336 8.93 9.86 -22.24
N ASN A 337 8.01 10.52 -22.93
CA ASN A 337 7.24 11.63 -22.35
C ASN A 337 5.87 11.78 -23.02
N VAL A 338 4.96 12.49 -22.34
CA VAL A 338 3.58 12.70 -22.80
C VAL A 338 3.52 13.42 -24.14
N GLU A 339 4.28 14.50 -24.33
CA GLU A 339 4.25 15.31 -25.56
C GLU A 339 4.68 14.49 -26.80
N VAL A 340 5.71 13.65 -26.68
CA VAL A 340 6.15 12.77 -27.76
C VAL A 340 5.09 11.72 -28.10
N GLN A 341 4.45 11.10 -27.11
CA GLN A 341 3.43 10.08 -27.35
C GLN A 341 2.11 10.65 -27.87
N GLN A 342 1.74 11.87 -27.48
CA GLN A 342 0.57 12.56 -28.07
C GLN A 342 0.77 12.83 -29.57
N ASN A 343 2.01 13.06 -30.00
CA ASN A 343 2.36 13.25 -31.40
C ASN A 343 2.59 11.94 -32.16
N ASN A 344 2.68 10.81 -31.46
CA ASN A 344 2.89 9.48 -32.02
C ASN A 344 2.03 8.43 -31.27
N PRO A 345 0.70 8.48 -31.45
CA PRO A 345 -0.26 7.71 -30.65
C PRO A 345 -0.26 6.20 -30.92
#